data_AF-A0A5P2G7J6-F1
#
_entry.id   AF-A0A5P2G7J6-F1
#
_cell.length_a   1.000
_cell.length_b   1.000
_cell.length_c   1.000
_cell.angle_alpha   90.00
_cell.angle_beta   90.00
_cell.angle_gamma   90.00
#
_symmetry.space_group_name_H-M   'P 1'
#
loop_
_entity.id
_entity.type
_entity.pdbx_description
1 polymer ?
#
loop_
_entity_poly.entity_id
_entity_poly.type
_entity_poly.pdbx_seq_one_letter_code
_entity_poly.pdbx_strand_id
1 'polypeptide(L)'
;MALPNKGRFNPRFKRNEEPEHRINERIRVPEVRLVGDNVTVGVYPIEEARKIANEQELDLVEISPNAAPPVCRVVEYKKFLYEKKRKEKEMKANAKQSEVKEIRFTPGTDEHDLEFKIKHAERFLKEGNKVKAYVQFRGRAIMFKDRGELLLLKFAERLNEVGALEGMPKMEGKRMLVMFAPKASKKGAEGGSSKPKPQAPAAPKPQQAPKD
;
A
#
# COMPACT_ATOMS: atom_id res chain seq x y z
N MET A 1 -5.08 47.62 11.75
CA MET A 1 -5.26 46.33 11.05
C MET A 1 -5.69 45.29 12.08
N ALA A 2 -6.96 44.88 12.05
CA ALA A 2 -7.49 43.87 12.97
C ALA A 2 -7.13 42.47 12.49
N LEU A 3 -6.65 41.61 13.41
CA LEU A 3 -6.31 40.21 13.13
C LEU A 3 -7.57 39.39 12.88
N PRO A 4 -7.59 38.48 11.88
CA PRO A 4 -8.75 37.63 11.62
C PRO A 4 -8.96 36.60 12.74
N ASN A 5 -10.19 36.56 13.23
CA ASN A 5 -10.72 35.65 14.24
C ASN A 5 -10.56 34.19 13.79
N LYS A 6 -9.61 33.45 14.37
CA LYS A 6 -9.47 32.00 14.16
C LYS A 6 -10.67 31.30 14.80
N GLY A 7 -11.57 30.80 13.95
CA GLY A 7 -12.74 30.03 14.36
C GLY A 7 -12.38 28.96 15.39
N ARG A 8 -13.10 28.98 16.52
CA ARG A 8 -13.03 27.92 17.52
C ARG A 8 -13.39 26.60 16.85
N PHE A 9 -12.43 25.68 16.79
CA PHE A 9 -12.67 24.28 16.47
C PHE A 9 -13.73 23.76 17.45
N ASN A 10 -14.93 23.45 16.94
CA ASN A 10 -16.07 23.03 17.75
C ASN A 10 -16.03 21.48 17.85
N PRO A 11 -15.60 20.88 18.97
CA PRO A 11 -15.38 19.43 19.08
C PRO A 11 -16.69 18.64 19.26
N ARG A 12 -17.84 19.23 18.90
CA ARG A 12 -19.18 18.68 19.18
C ARG A 12 -19.72 17.71 18.14
N PHE A 13 -19.02 17.47 17.05
CA PHE A 13 -19.33 16.31 16.21
C PHE A 13 -18.70 15.07 16.84
N LYS A 14 -19.36 14.52 17.87
CA LYS A 14 -19.23 13.09 18.15
C LYS A 14 -19.75 12.39 16.91
N ARG A 15 -18.84 12.05 15.99
CA ARG A 15 -19.13 11.11 14.90
C ARG A 15 -19.68 9.88 15.60
N ASN A 16 -20.97 9.60 15.44
CA ASN A 16 -21.50 8.31 15.86
C ASN A 16 -20.66 7.29 15.11
N GLU A 17 -19.70 6.67 15.81
CA GLU A 17 -18.92 5.56 15.29
C GLU A 17 -19.92 4.43 15.12
N GLU A 18 -20.49 4.31 13.92
CA GLU A 18 -21.29 3.15 13.57
C GLU A 18 -20.44 1.91 13.89
N PRO A 19 -21.00 0.95 14.63
CA PRO A 19 -20.25 -0.19 15.07
C PRO A 19 -19.77 -0.97 13.85
N GLU A 20 -18.45 -1.17 13.80
CA GLU A 20 -17.76 -1.76 12.66
C GLU A 20 -18.24 -3.18 12.33
N HIS A 21 -18.84 -3.86 13.31
CA HIS A 21 -19.39 -5.20 13.19
C HIS A 21 -20.85 -5.26 13.65
N ARG A 22 -21.65 -6.10 12.97
CA ARG A 22 -22.98 -6.48 13.46
C ARG A 22 -22.81 -7.46 14.62
N ILE A 23 -23.56 -7.24 15.70
CA ILE A 23 -23.48 -8.03 16.93
C ILE A 23 -24.86 -8.50 17.37
N ASN A 24 -24.94 -9.70 17.94
CA ASN A 24 -26.13 -10.26 18.61
C ASN A 24 -27.40 -10.13 17.74
N GLU A 25 -28.39 -9.39 18.24
CA GLU A 25 -29.68 -9.05 17.62
C GLU A 25 -29.56 -8.41 16.22
N ARG A 26 -28.42 -7.74 15.92
CA ARG A 26 -28.21 -7.06 14.64
C ARG A 26 -27.89 -8.00 13.49
N ILE A 27 -27.57 -9.27 13.80
CA ILE A 27 -27.34 -10.32 12.81
C ILE A 27 -28.70 -10.91 12.44
N ARG A 28 -29.13 -10.72 11.19
CA ARG A 28 -30.49 -11.05 10.71
C ARG A 28 -30.56 -12.25 9.75
N VAL A 29 -29.47 -12.98 9.62
CA VAL A 29 -29.41 -14.17 8.75
C VAL A 29 -29.91 -15.41 9.48
N PRO A 30 -30.49 -16.40 8.78
CA PRO A 30 -31.06 -17.59 9.43
C PRO A 30 -29.99 -18.54 9.97
N GLU A 31 -28.87 -18.67 9.27
CA GLU A 31 -27.77 -19.59 9.62
C GLU A 31 -26.43 -18.87 9.58
N VAL A 32 -25.53 -19.26 10.47
CA VAL A 32 -24.19 -18.70 10.60
C VAL A 32 -23.16 -19.80 10.81
N ARG A 33 -21.95 -19.60 10.30
CA ARG A 33 -20.80 -20.41 10.67
C ARG A 33 -20.20 -19.87 11.97
N LEU A 34 -20.32 -20.64 13.04
CA LEU A 34 -19.88 -20.26 14.38
C LEU A 34 -18.42 -20.66 14.61
N VAL A 35 -17.62 -19.73 15.13
CA VAL A 35 -16.24 -19.96 15.57
C VAL A 35 -16.04 -19.39 16.98
N GLY A 36 -15.19 -20.01 17.80
CA GLY A 36 -14.93 -19.56 19.16
C GLY A 36 -13.95 -20.47 19.88
N ASP A 37 -13.41 -20.01 21.01
CA ASP A 37 -12.40 -20.78 21.75
C ASP A 37 -13.04 -21.93 22.57
N ASN A 38 -14.28 -21.73 23.05
CA ASN A 38 -15.06 -22.73 23.81
C ASN A 38 -16.32 -23.18 23.05
N VAL A 39 -16.26 -23.24 21.72
CA VAL A 39 -17.40 -23.59 20.88
C VAL A 39 -16.96 -24.53 19.76
N THR A 40 -17.74 -25.57 19.53
CA THR A 40 -17.53 -26.47 18.38
C THR A 40 -17.76 -25.69 17.08
N VAL A 41 -16.74 -25.67 16.22
CA VAL A 41 -16.84 -24.96 14.93
C VAL A 41 -17.81 -25.71 14.02
N GLY A 42 -18.81 -24.99 13.52
CA GLY A 42 -19.89 -25.58 12.72
C GLY A 42 -20.83 -24.55 12.14
N VAL A 43 -21.84 -25.02 11.40
CA VAL A 43 -22.95 -24.18 10.94
C VAL A 43 -24.10 -24.36 11.92
N TYR A 44 -24.61 -23.24 12.43
CA TYR A 44 -25.67 -23.21 13.43
C TYR A 44 -26.79 -22.26 12.97
N PRO A 45 -28.05 -22.55 13.35
CA PRO A 45 -29.10 -21.56 13.35
C PRO A 45 -28.70 -20.35 14.19
N ILE A 46 -29.09 -19.14 13.77
CA ILE A 46 -28.73 -17.90 14.47
C ILE A 46 -29.19 -17.89 15.94
N GLU A 47 -30.35 -18.47 16.23
CA GLU A 47 -30.92 -18.56 17.57
C GLU A 47 -30.05 -19.43 18.50
N GLU A 48 -29.52 -20.55 18.00
CA GLU A 48 -28.61 -21.40 18.77
C GLU A 48 -27.27 -20.71 18.99
N ALA A 49 -26.71 -20.05 17.95
CA ALA A 49 -25.48 -19.29 18.08
C ALA A 49 -25.58 -18.16 19.13
N ARG A 50 -26.74 -17.50 19.22
CA ARG A 50 -27.02 -16.48 20.25
C ARG A 50 -27.13 -17.09 21.65
N LYS A 51 -27.79 -18.25 21.78
CA LYS A 51 -27.86 -18.97 23.07
C LYS A 51 -26.47 -19.35 23.57
N ILE A 52 -25.64 -19.93 22.70
CA ILE A 52 -24.26 -20.30 23.04
C ILE A 52 -23.45 -19.08 23.50
N ALA A 53 -23.58 -17.94 22.80
CA ALA A 53 -22.92 -16.71 23.20
C ALA A 53 -23.40 -16.21 24.58
N ASN A 54 -24.71 -16.21 24.82
CA ASN A 54 -25.30 -15.79 26.10
C ASN A 54 -24.93 -16.72 27.27
N GLU A 55 -24.89 -18.03 27.06
CA GLU A 55 -24.47 -19.02 28.08
C GLU A 55 -23.03 -18.81 28.53
N GLN A 56 -22.19 -18.27 27.63
CA GLN A 56 -20.79 -17.94 27.92
C GLN A 56 -20.62 -16.49 28.39
N GLU A 57 -21.69 -15.70 28.49
CA GLU A 57 -21.67 -14.26 28.78
C GLU A 57 -20.79 -13.46 27.79
N LEU A 58 -20.75 -13.90 26.53
CA LEU A 58 -19.99 -13.30 25.44
C LEU A 58 -20.90 -12.72 24.35
N ASP A 59 -20.33 -11.94 23.45
CA ASP A 59 -21.05 -11.41 22.28
C ASP A 59 -20.88 -12.31 21.06
N LEU A 60 -21.95 -12.45 20.27
CA LEU A 60 -21.90 -13.00 18.93
C LEU A 60 -21.58 -11.89 17.93
N VAL A 61 -20.39 -11.92 17.35
CA VAL A 61 -19.87 -10.87 16.45
C VAL A 61 -19.75 -11.39 15.03
N GLU A 62 -20.36 -10.72 14.06
CA GLU A 62 -20.21 -11.05 12.63
C GLU A 62 -18.86 -10.53 12.11
N ILE A 63 -17.93 -11.44 11.81
CA ILE A 63 -16.59 -11.12 11.31
C ILE A 63 -16.56 -11.05 9.79
N SER A 64 -17.22 -11.98 9.11
CA SER A 64 -17.22 -12.06 7.64
C SER A 64 -18.65 -12.16 7.11
N PRO A 65 -19.26 -11.02 6.71
CA PRO A 65 -20.60 -11.01 6.13
C PRO A 65 -20.65 -11.57 4.70
N ASN A 66 -19.51 -11.62 4.00
CA ASN A 66 -19.44 -12.01 2.59
C ASN A 66 -19.36 -13.53 2.38
N ALA A 67 -19.25 -14.32 3.45
CA ALA A 67 -19.22 -15.79 3.37
C ALA A 67 -20.65 -16.35 3.32
N ALA A 68 -20.80 -17.54 2.71
CA ALA A 68 -22.06 -18.29 2.69
C ALA A 68 -21.87 -19.67 3.38
N PRO A 69 -22.39 -19.89 4.60
CA PRO A 69 -23.05 -18.92 5.49
C PRO A 69 -22.07 -17.91 6.13
N PRO A 70 -22.54 -16.73 6.60
CA PRO A 70 -21.69 -15.71 7.23
C PRO A 70 -20.93 -16.24 8.44
N VAL A 71 -19.71 -15.75 8.67
CA VAL A 71 -18.87 -16.22 9.78
C VAL A 71 -19.06 -15.32 11.00
N CYS A 72 -19.55 -15.92 12.09
CA CYS A 72 -19.76 -15.26 13.36
C CYS A 72 -18.84 -15.87 14.43
N ARG A 73 -18.26 -15.02 15.27
CA ARG A 73 -17.39 -15.42 16.37
C ARG A 73 -18.01 -15.08 17.71
N VAL A 74 -17.94 -16.03 18.64
CA VAL A 74 -18.28 -15.79 20.06
C VAL A 74 -17.06 -15.21 20.76
N VAL A 75 -17.14 -13.96 21.19
CA VAL A 75 -16.02 -13.24 21.82
C VAL A 75 -16.53 -12.03 22.61
N GLU A 76 -15.78 -11.59 23.62
CA GLU A 76 -16.03 -10.31 24.27
C GLU A 76 -15.72 -9.16 23.30
N TYR A 77 -16.74 -8.40 22.88
CA TYR A 77 -16.61 -7.46 21.77
C TYR A 77 -15.59 -6.33 22.05
N LYS A 78 -15.56 -5.82 23.27
CA LYS A 78 -14.63 -4.75 23.67
C LYS A 78 -13.18 -5.21 23.61
N LYS A 79 -12.89 -6.41 24.09
CA LYS A 79 -11.56 -7.02 24.05
C LYS A 79 -11.13 -7.29 22.61
N PHE A 80 -12.03 -7.83 21.78
CA PHE A 80 -11.80 -8.03 20.36
C PHE A 80 -11.42 -6.73 19.64
N LEU A 81 -12.15 -5.63 19.87
CA LEU A 81 -11.85 -4.33 19.28
C LEU A 81 -10.48 -3.79 19.73
N TYR A 82 -10.13 -3.99 21.01
CA TYR A 82 -8.83 -3.60 21.53
C TYR A 82 -7.69 -4.37 20.88
N GLU A 83 -7.81 -5.70 20.80
CA GLU A 83 -6.81 -6.56 20.17
C GLU A 83 -6.66 -6.29 18.67
N LYS A 84 -7.77 -6.07 17.96
CA LYS A 84 -7.77 -5.70 16.55
C LYS A 84 -7.04 -4.36 16.35
N LYS A 85 -7.40 -3.32 17.12
CA LYS A 85 -6.73 -2.01 17.06
C LYS A 85 -5.24 -2.11 17.44
N ARG A 86 -4.89 -2.94 18.43
CA ARG A 86 -3.50 -3.16 18.83
C ARG A 86 -2.71 -3.84 17.72
N LYS A 87 -3.20 -4.95 17.17
CA LYS A 87 -2.59 -5.65 16.04
C LYS A 87 -2.46 -4.74 14.82
N GLU A 88 -3.49 -3.95 14.49
CA GLU A 88 -3.42 -2.98 13.40
C GLU A 88 -2.37 -1.90 13.63
N LYS A 89 -2.21 -1.40 14.86
CA LYS A 89 -1.15 -0.46 15.22
C LYS A 89 0.22 -1.10 15.15
N GLU A 90 0.38 -2.32 15.66
CA GLU A 90 1.64 -3.09 15.59
C GLU A 90 2.02 -3.37 14.14
N MET A 91 1.07 -3.80 13.30
CA MET A 91 1.29 -3.99 11.85
C MET A 91 1.67 -2.68 11.16
N LYS A 92 0.99 -1.56 11.47
CA LYS A 92 1.33 -0.24 10.91
C LYS A 92 2.69 0.27 11.38
N ALA A 93 3.06 0.01 12.63
CA ALA A 93 4.36 0.39 13.19
C ALA A 93 5.50 -0.47 12.62
N ASN A 94 5.25 -1.77 12.43
CA ASN A 94 6.22 -2.71 11.85
C ASN A 94 6.34 -2.58 10.33
N ALA A 95 5.31 -2.05 9.65
CA ALA A 95 5.39 -1.73 8.24
C ALA A 95 6.43 -0.62 8.04
N LYS A 96 7.57 -0.97 7.45
CA LYS A 96 8.62 -0.03 7.12
C LYS A 96 8.07 1.01 6.15
N GLN A 97 7.89 2.25 6.63
CA GLN A 97 7.43 3.34 5.79
C GLN A 97 8.54 3.69 4.78
N SER A 98 8.38 3.26 3.53
CA SER A 98 9.30 3.65 2.46
C SER A 98 9.09 5.13 2.15
N GLU A 99 10.10 5.94 2.39
CA GLU A 99 10.08 7.36 2.06
C GLU A 99 10.73 7.62 0.70
N VAL A 100 10.44 8.77 0.08
CA VAL A 100 11.14 9.25 -1.10
C VAL A 100 12.27 10.17 -0.64
N LYS A 101 13.52 9.74 -0.81
CA LYS A 101 14.70 10.55 -0.51
C LYS A 101 15.15 11.27 -1.79
N GLU A 102 15.39 12.57 -1.67
CA GLU A 102 15.80 13.38 -2.81
C GLU A 102 17.32 13.58 -2.84
N ILE A 103 17.91 13.45 -4.03
CA ILE A 103 19.34 13.73 -4.25
C ILE A 103 19.45 14.80 -5.33
N ARG A 104 20.09 15.90 -4.96
CA ARG A 104 20.25 17.06 -5.83
C ARG A 104 21.61 17.09 -6.49
N PHE A 105 21.60 17.35 -7.78
CA PHE A 105 22.77 17.59 -8.61
C PHE A 105 22.74 18.98 -9.22
N THR A 106 23.91 19.46 -9.61
CA THR A 106 24.10 20.65 -10.43
C THR A 106 24.76 20.26 -11.75
N PRO A 107 24.61 21.04 -12.83
CA PRO A 107 25.23 20.73 -14.12
C PRO A 107 26.77 20.71 -14.12
N GLY A 108 27.39 21.21 -13.05
CA GLY A 108 28.83 21.20 -12.83
C GLY A 108 29.24 20.35 -11.63
N THR A 109 28.47 19.31 -11.27
CA THR A 109 28.88 18.34 -10.27
C THR A 109 30.13 17.58 -10.75
N ASP A 110 31.16 17.55 -9.91
CA ASP A 110 32.41 16.81 -10.14
C ASP A 110 32.27 15.31 -9.84
N GLU A 111 33.22 14.51 -10.32
CA GLU A 111 33.21 13.03 -10.15
C GLU A 111 33.20 12.63 -8.66
N HIS A 112 33.98 13.30 -7.81
CA HIS A 112 34.01 12.99 -6.37
C HIS A 112 32.66 13.23 -5.67
N ASP A 113 31.96 14.32 -6.04
CA ASP A 113 30.62 14.62 -5.51
C ASP A 113 29.58 13.62 -6.01
N LEU A 114 29.72 13.16 -7.26
CA LEU A 114 28.90 12.09 -7.83
C LEU A 114 29.06 10.79 -7.04
N GLU A 115 30.29 10.35 -6.77
CA GLU A 115 30.57 9.12 -6.03
C GLU A 115 30.04 9.16 -4.59
N PHE A 116 30.16 10.29 -3.91
CA PHE A 116 29.59 10.48 -2.59
C PHE A 116 28.06 10.33 -2.60
N LYS A 117 27.39 10.92 -3.60
CA LYS A 117 25.93 10.83 -3.77
C LYS A 117 25.47 9.43 -4.16
N ILE A 118 26.25 8.69 -4.94
CA ILE A 118 25.98 7.27 -5.25
C ILE A 118 25.93 6.47 -3.96
N LYS A 119 26.94 6.57 -3.10
CA LYS A 119 26.96 5.85 -1.80
C LYS A 119 25.75 6.17 -0.92
N HIS A 120 25.30 7.43 -0.92
CA HIS A 120 24.08 7.83 -0.19
C HIS A 120 22.82 7.21 -0.80
N ALA A 121 22.71 7.24 -2.12
CA ALA A 121 21.59 6.62 -2.82
C ALA A 121 21.53 5.11 -2.61
N GLU A 122 22.67 4.42 -2.65
CA GLU A 122 22.76 2.99 -2.35
C GLU A 122 22.27 2.69 -0.94
N ARG A 123 22.68 3.50 0.04
CA ARG A 123 22.21 3.35 1.42
C ARG A 123 20.70 3.52 1.52
N PHE A 124 20.13 4.55 0.89
CA PHE A 124 18.68 4.76 0.89
C PHE A 124 17.92 3.61 0.21
N LEU A 125 18.42 3.10 -0.91
CA LEU A 125 17.81 1.97 -1.62
C LEU A 125 17.93 0.66 -0.80
N LYS A 126 19.06 0.41 -0.14
CA LYS A 126 19.23 -0.72 0.79
C LYS A 126 18.32 -0.62 2.01
N GLU A 127 18.05 0.61 2.46
CA GLU A 127 17.06 0.90 3.50
C GLU A 127 15.60 0.77 2.99
N GLY A 128 15.37 0.47 1.70
CA GLY A 128 14.02 0.28 1.14
C GLY A 128 13.30 1.58 0.82
N ASN A 129 14.02 2.71 0.81
CA ASN A 129 13.49 4.00 0.38
C ASN A 129 13.56 4.12 -1.14
N LYS A 130 12.66 4.92 -1.73
CA LYS A 130 12.79 5.34 -3.12
C LYS A 130 13.74 6.53 -3.20
N VAL A 131 14.48 6.65 -4.29
CA VAL A 131 15.40 7.78 -4.52
C VAL A 131 14.92 8.58 -5.71
N LYS A 132 14.71 9.89 -5.51
CA LYS A 132 14.46 10.86 -6.58
C LYS A 132 15.72 11.68 -6.79
N ALA A 133 16.44 11.41 -7.86
CA ALA A 133 17.59 12.23 -8.24
C ALA A 133 17.14 13.32 -9.21
N TYR A 134 17.66 14.54 -9.05
CA TYR A 134 17.39 15.62 -9.99
C TYR A 134 18.58 16.55 -10.17
N VAL A 135 18.75 17.05 -11.40
CA VAL A 135 19.67 18.13 -11.73
C VAL A 135 18.89 19.43 -11.77
N GLN A 136 19.31 20.42 -10.99
CA GLN A 136 18.70 21.75 -11.02
C GLN A 136 19.48 22.68 -11.95
N PHE A 137 18.81 23.19 -12.99
CA PHE A 137 19.37 24.19 -13.89
C PHE A 137 18.99 25.59 -13.41
N ARG A 138 19.98 26.48 -13.30
CA ARG A 138 19.78 27.89 -12.93
C ARG A 138 20.17 28.80 -14.09
N GLY A 139 19.30 29.76 -14.43
CA GLY A 139 19.54 30.73 -15.49
C GLY A 139 19.86 30.06 -16.83
N ARG A 140 20.97 30.48 -17.45
CA ARG A 140 21.47 29.97 -18.73
C ARG A 140 21.98 28.52 -18.68
N ALA A 141 22.09 27.93 -17.50
CA ALA A 141 22.59 26.56 -17.35
C ALA A 141 21.68 25.50 -17.99
N ILE A 142 20.42 25.84 -18.32
CA ILE A 142 19.51 24.94 -19.04
C ILE A 142 20.04 24.52 -20.42
N MET A 143 20.95 25.30 -21.01
CA MET A 143 21.64 24.93 -22.26
C MET A 143 22.53 23.68 -22.09
N PHE A 144 22.93 23.35 -20.86
CA PHE A 144 23.71 22.14 -20.56
C PHE A 144 22.83 20.95 -20.16
N LYS A 145 21.60 20.87 -20.70
CA LYS A 145 20.68 19.76 -20.42
C LYS A 145 21.33 18.39 -20.71
N ASP A 146 22.12 18.29 -21.78
CA ASP A 146 22.74 17.04 -22.21
C ASP A 146 23.79 16.55 -21.19
N ARG A 147 24.50 17.49 -20.54
CA ARG A 147 25.42 17.15 -19.43
C ARG A 147 24.66 16.66 -18.20
N GLY A 148 23.52 17.27 -17.90
CA GLY A 148 22.66 16.83 -16.80
C GLY A 148 22.06 15.45 -17.04
N GLU A 149 21.65 15.16 -18.27
CA GLU A 149 21.15 13.84 -18.67
C GLU A 149 22.23 12.78 -18.52
N LEU A 150 23.42 13.03 -19.06
CA LEU A 150 24.56 12.11 -19.01
C LEU A 150 24.99 11.84 -17.55
N LEU A 151 24.94 12.85 -16.68
CA LEU A 151 25.18 12.68 -15.25
C LEU A 151 24.16 11.74 -14.61
N LEU A 152 22.86 11.92 -14.90
CA LEU A 152 21.81 11.07 -14.33
C LEU A 152 21.87 9.63 -14.88
N LEU A 153 22.28 9.45 -16.15
CA LEU A 153 22.49 8.14 -16.73
C LEU A 153 23.68 7.42 -16.08
N LYS A 154 24.82 8.09 -15.90
CA LYS A 154 25.97 7.54 -15.15
C LYS A 154 25.58 7.15 -13.72
N PHE A 155 24.79 8.00 -13.06
CA PHE A 155 24.26 7.72 -11.73
C PHE A 155 23.35 6.48 -11.73
N ALA A 156 22.51 6.31 -12.76
CA ALA A 156 21.64 5.15 -12.92
C ALA A 156 22.42 3.85 -13.17
N GLU A 157 23.46 3.90 -14.01
CA GLU A 157 24.32 2.75 -14.29
C GLU A 157 25.00 2.24 -13.02
N ARG A 158 25.57 3.14 -12.21
CA ARG A 158 26.24 2.79 -10.95
C ARG A 158 25.26 2.25 -9.89
N LEU A 159 24.01 2.71 -9.89
CA LEU A 159 22.97 2.22 -8.97
C LEU A 159 22.22 0.99 -9.45
N ASN A 160 22.51 0.49 -10.64
CA ASN A 160 21.78 -0.65 -11.21
C ASN A 160 21.90 -1.92 -10.36
N GLU A 161 22.92 -2.07 -9.52
CA GLU A 161 23.02 -3.25 -8.64
C GLU A 161 21.98 -3.26 -7.51
N VAL A 162 21.61 -2.08 -6.98
CA VAL A 162 20.78 -1.95 -5.77
C VAL A 162 19.40 -1.31 -6.04
N GLY A 163 19.24 -0.65 -7.18
CA GLY A 163 18.04 0.08 -7.56
C GLY A 163 17.60 -0.22 -8.98
N ALA A 164 16.29 -0.18 -9.20
CA ALA A 164 15.68 -0.25 -10.52
C ALA A 164 15.27 1.14 -10.95
N LEU A 165 15.64 1.51 -12.18
CA LEU A 165 15.22 2.75 -12.81
C LEU A 165 13.72 2.66 -13.16
N GLU A 166 12.88 3.52 -12.57
CA GLU A 166 11.44 3.53 -12.86
C GLU A 166 11.11 4.25 -14.18
N GLY A 167 12.00 5.14 -14.64
CA GLY A 167 11.85 5.83 -15.93
C GLY A 167 13.10 6.59 -16.32
N MET A 168 13.25 6.88 -17.62
CA MET A 168 14.36 7.68 -18.14
C MET A 168 14.31 9.13 -17.60
N PRO A 169 15.47 9.84 -17.56
CA PRO A 169 15.51 11.23 -17.14
C PRO A 169 14.52 12.10 -17.93
N LYS A 170 13.71 12.89 -17.23
CA LYS A 170 12.71 13.79 -17.83
C LYS A 170 12.86 15.20 -17.31
N MET A 171 12.63 16.17 -18.19
CA MET A 171 12.59 17.59 -17.83
C MET A 171 11.25 17.95 -17.18
N GLU A 172 11.31 18.51 -15.98
CA GLU A 172 10.18 19.12 -15.27
C GLU A 172 10.55 20.57 -14.92
N GLY A 173 10.15 21.50 -15.80
CA GLY A 173 10.48 22.92 -15.68
C GLY A 173 11.99 23.19 -15.71
N LYS A 174 12.54 23.69 -14.61
CA LYS A 174 13.99 23.99 -14.45
C LYS A 174 14.80 22.84 -13.84
N ARG A 175 14.22 21.64 -13.77
CA ARG A 175 14.87 20.44 -13.21
C ARG A 175 14.78 19.28 -14.21
N MET A 176 15.80 18.46 -14.28
CA MET A 176 15.70 17.13 -14.89
C MET A 176 15.69 16.11 -13.76
N LEU A 177 14.75 15.16 -13.77
CA LEU A 177 14.57 14.20 -12.68
C LEU A 177 14.54 12.77 -13.19
N VAL A 178 14.87 11.87 -12.27
CA VAL A 178 14.83 10.43 -12.46
C VAL A 178 14.49 9.77 -11.12
N MET A 179 13.74 8.66 -11.16
CA MET A 179 13.31 7.93 -9.97
C MET A 179 13.87 6.51 -9.97
N PHE A 180 14.30 6.08 -8.79
CA PHE A 180 14.82 4.76 -8.51
C PHE A 180 13.99 4.09 -7.43
N ALA A 181 13.53 2.88 -7.72
CA ALA A 181 12.93 1.98 -6.74
C ALA A 181 14.02 1.05 -6.17
N PRO A 182 13.95 0.71 -4.87
CA PRO A 182 14.86 -0.29 -4.32
C PRO A 182 14.61 -1.64 -4.99
N LYS A 183 15.68 -2.28 -5.49
CA LYS A 183 15.58 -3.69 -5.88
C LYS A 183 15.40 -4.48 -4.59
N ALA A 184 14.29 -5.23 -4.49
CA ALA A 184 13.98 -5.98 -3.28
C ALA A 184 15.22 -6.76 -2.83
N SER A 185 15.70 -6.46 -1.62
CA SER A 185 16.61 -7.38 -0.95
C SER A 185 15.90 -8.73 -0.93
N LYS A 186 16.61 -9.79 -1.34
CA LYS A 186 16.10 -11.18 -1.45
C LYS A 186 15.63 -11.79 -0.10
N LYS A 187 15.08 -11.01 0.82
CA LYS A 187 14.59 -11.43 2.14
C LYS A 187 13.10 -11.15 2.39
N GLY A 188 12.29 -10.84 1.38
CA GLY A 188 10.85 -10.64 1.60
C GLY A 188 9.92 -10.66 0.40
N ALA A 189 10.33 -11.24 -0.73
CA ALA A 189 9.52 -11.26 -1.95
C ALA A 189 9.47 -12.65 -2.59
N GLU A 190 9.00 -13.65 -1.83
CA GLU A 190 8.26 -14.77 -2.41
C GLU A 190 6.78 -14.50 -2.14
N GLY A 191 6.06 -14.01 -3.15
CA GLY A 191 4.64 -13.68 -3.02
C GLY A 191 4.22 -12.56 -3.98
N GLY A 192 4.31 -12.81 -5.28
CA GLY A 192 3.92 -11.84 -6.29
C GLY A 192 4.26 -12.27 -7.71
N SER A 193 3.98 -13.53 -8.04
CA SER A 193 4.03 -14.07 -9.39
C SER A 193 3.05 -13.31 -10.28
N SER A 194 3.54 -12.29 -10.99
CA SER A 194 2.92 -11.77 -12.20
C SER A 194 3.04 -12.82 -13.29
N LYS A 195 2.12 -13.80 -13.21
CA LYS A 195 1.84 -14.76 -14.27
C LYS A 195 1.48 -13.97 -15.54
N PRO A 196 2.22 -14.09 -16.65
CA PRO A 196 1.77 -13.51 -17.91
C PRO A 196 0.45 -14.18 -18.30
N LYS A 197 -0.58 -13.34 -18.54
CA LYS A 197 -1.86 -13.75 -19.13
C LYS A 197 -1.58 -14.59 -20.39
N PRO A 198 -2.09 -15.84 -20.48
CA PRO A 198 -2.11 -16.55 -21.75
C PRO A 198 -2.98 -15.76 -22.72
N GLN A 199 -2.38 -15.30 -23.83
CA GLN A 199 -3.14 -14.82 -24.97
C GLN A 199 -4.02 -15.97 -25.46
N ALA A 200 -5.33 -15.77 -25.40
CA ALA A 200 -6.28 -16.67 -26.01
C ALA A 200 -6.02 -16.72 -27.53
N PRO A 201 -5.88 -17.90 -28.14
CA PRO A 201 -5.74 -18.00 -29.59
C PRO A 201 -7.04 -17.52 -30.26
N ALA A 202 -6.87 -16.59 -31.19
CA ALA A 202 -7.94 -16.08 -32.03
C ALA A 202 -8.63 -17.23 -32.77
N ALA A 203 -9.93 -17.39 -32.53
CA ALA A 203 -10.78 -18.29 -33.29
C ALA A 203 -10.85 -17.83 -34.77
N PRO A 204 -10.76 -18.75 -35.74
CA PRO A 204 -10.89 -18.44 -37.16
C PRO A 204 -12.33 -18.06 -37.50
N LYS A 205 -12.49 -17.00 -38.29
CA LYS A 205 -13.79 -16.55 -38.84
C LYS A 205 -14.40 -17.66 -39.71
N PRO A 206 -15.71 -17.97 -39.58
CA PRO A 206 -16.38 -18.93 -40.45
C PRO A 206 -16.54 -18.40 -41.88
N GLN A 207 -16.37 -19.33 -42.81
CA GLN A 207 -16.48 -19.20 -44.26
C GLN A 207 -17.83 -18.63 -44.70
N GLN A 208 -17.80 -17.78 -45.72
CA GLN A 208 -18.95 -17.41 -46.53
C GLN A 208 -19.41 -18.63 -47.33
N ALA A 209 -20.69 -18.96 -47.22
CA ALA A 209 -21.38 -19.83 -48.17
C ALA A 209 -22.03 -18.96 -49.28
N PRO A 210 -22.13 -19.49 -50.51
CA PRO A 210 -22.58 -18.73 -51.67
C PRO A 210 -24.10 -18.55 -51.66
N LYS A 211 -24.57 -17.48 -52.29
CA LYS A 211 -25.97 -17.33 -52.68
C LYS A 211 -26.03 -17.16 -54.20
N ASP A 212 -26.98 -17.86 -54.80
CA ASP A 212 -27.58 -17.61 -56.12
C ASP A 212 -27.65 -16.13 -56.51
#